data_AF-A0A522X8A7-F1
#
_entry.id   AF-A0A522X8A7-F1
#
_cell.length_a   1.000
_cell.length_b   1.000
_cell.length_c   1.000
_cell.angle_alpha   90.00
_cell.angle_beta   90.00
_cell.angle_gamma   90.00
#
_symmetry.space_group_name_H-M   'P 1'
#
loop_
_entity.id
_entity.type
_entity.pdbx_description
1 polymer ?
#
loop_
_entity_poly.entity_id
_entity_poly.type
_entity_poly.pdbx_seq_one_letter_code
_entity_poly.pdbx_strand_id
1 'polypeptide(L)' 'MGKLEKLVARFLALPPEVRFSDVTTLLEQFGYIKVRSQRSHHTFENADGDVIVVPKKRGAKVKRTYVKVIVKQLKLEDW' A
#
# COMPACT_ATOMS: atom_id res chain seq x y z
N MET A 1 2.78 -19.59 -5.58
CA MET A 1 2.12 -18.36 -5.12
C MET A 1 1.62 -18.47 -3.69
N GLY A 2 2.51 -18.14 -2.77
CA GLY A 2 2.20 -17.80 -1.39
C GLY A 2 1.31 -16.56 -1.28
N LYS A 3 0.97 -16.21 -0.04
CA LYS A 3 0.03 -15.10 0.24
C LYS A 3 0.57 -13.74 -0.24
N LEU A 4 1.87 -13.50 -0.09
CA LEU A 4 2.52 -12.27 -0.53
C LEU A 4 2.55 -12.14 -2.06
N GLU A 5 2.94 -13.19 -2.79
CA GLU A 5 2.92 -13.20 -4.26
C GLU A 5 1.52 -12.89 -4.83
N LYS A 6 0.47 -13.46 -4.24
CA LYS A 6 -0.93 -13.16 -4.64
C LYS A 6 -1.31 -11.70 -4.38
N LEU A 7 -0.80 -11.12 -3.29
CA LEU A 7 -1.04 -9.73 -2.94
C LEU A 7 -0.30 -8.80 -3.92
N VAL A 8 0.98 -9.06 -4.20
CA VAL A 8 1.77 -8.31 -5.17
C VAL A 8 1.13 -8.36 -6.56
N ALA A 9 0.74 -9.56 -7.04
CA ALA A 9 0.04 -9.71 -8.31
C ALA A 9 -1.26 -8.90 -8.38
N ARG A 10 -2.03 -8.82 -7.28
CA ARG A 10 -3.22 -7.97 -7.20
C ARG A 10 -2.89 -6.49 -7.37
N PHE A 11 -1.79 -6.01 -6.79
CA PHE A 11 -1.37 -4.61 -6.92
C PHE A 11 -0.84 -4.30 -8.33
N LEU A 12 -0.08 -5.23 -8.92
CA LEU A 12 0.41 -5.14 -10.31
C LEU A 12 -0.71 -5.16 -11.35
N ALA A 13 -1.85 -5.81 -11.05
CA ALA A 13 -3.05 -5.74 -11.89
C ALA A 13 -3.70 -4.34 -11.91
N LEU A 14 -3.22 -3.40 -11.08
CA LEU A 14 -3.67 -2.02 -10.99
C LEU A 14 -5.21 -1.90 -10.94
N PRO A 15 -5.90 -2.54 -9.98
CA PRO A 15 -7.35 -2.43 -9.85
C PRO A 15 -7.79 -0.98 -9.62
N PRO A 16 -9.04 -0.61 -9.94
CA PRO A 16 -9.56 0.76 -9.73
C PRO A 16 -9.52 1.17 -8.26
N GLU A 17 -9.64 0.20 -7.36
CA GLU A 17 -9.60 0.35 -5.92
C GLU A 17 -9.11 -0.93 -5.24
N VAL A 18 -8.43 -0.77 -4.10
CA VAL A 18 -8.02 -1.88 -3.22
C VAL A 18 -8.50 -1.62 -1.80
N ARG A 19 -8.56 -2.68 -0.98
CA ARG A 19 -8.86 -2.51 0.44
C ARG A 19 -7.68 -1.85 1.13
N PHE A 20 -7.96 -0.95 2.06
CA PHE A 20 -6.93 -0.35 2.90
C PHE A 20 -6.16 -1.41 3.69
N SER A 21 -6.83 -2.48 4.14
CA SER A 21 -6.17 -3.62 4.79
C SER A 21 -5.13 -4.30 3.90
N ASP A 22 -5.43 -4.48 2.62
CA ASP A 22 -4.49 -5.08 1.65
C ASP A 22 -3.25 -4.18 1.48
N VAL A 23 -3.45 -2.85 1.48
CA VAL A 23 -2.36 -1.87 1.43
C VAL A 23 -1.50 -1.93 2.69
N THR A 24 -2.13 -1.94 3.87
CA THR A 24 -1.42 -2.05 5.15
C THR A 24 -0.58 -3.32 5.18
N THR A 25 -1.17 -4.48 4.87
CA THR A 25 -0.44 -5.75 4.84
C THR A 25 0.71 -5.72 3.85
N LEU A 26 0.51 -5.18 2.65
CA LEU A 26 1.59 -5.05 1.68
C LEU A 26 2.73 -4.19 2.24
N LEU A 27 2.42 -3.00 2.75
CA LEU A 27 3.41 -2.07 3.31
C LEU A 27 4.18 -2.69 4.48
N GLU A 28 3.50 -3.37 5.40
CA GLU A 28 4.12 -4.08 6.53
C GLU A 28 5.09 -5.18 6.08
N GLN A 29 4.73 -5.92 5.03
CA GLN A 29 5.62 -6.96 4.46
C GLN A 29 6.87 -6.38 3.80
N PHE A 30 6.82 -5.12 3.37
CA PHE A 30 7.96 -4.38 2.81
C PHE A 30 8.65 -3.48 3.86
N GLY A 31 8.38 -3.69 5.16
CA GLY A 31 9.08 -3.01 6.25
C GLY A 31 8.56 -1.62 6.62
N TYR A 32 7.41 -1.21 6.09
CA TYR A 32 6.76 0.02 6.49
C TYR A 32 5.88 -0.19 7.73
N ILE A 33 5.95 0.74 8.68
CA ILE A 33 5.11 0.80 9.86
C ILE A 33 4.17 2.00 9.81
N LYS A 34 2.98 1.86 10.40
CA LYS A 34 2.00 2.96 10.44
C LYS A 34 2.36 3.93 11.57
N VAL A 35 2.84 5.12 11.22
CA VAL A 35 3.28 6.14 12.20
C VAL A 35 2.21 7.16 12.56
N ARG A 36 1.26 7.43 11.66
CA ARG A 36 0.20 8.43 11.92
C ARG A 36 -1.12 8.04 11.28
N SER A 37 -2.20 8.39 11.96
CA SER A 37 -3.57 8.22 11.48
C SER A 37 -4.37 9.50 11.70
N GLN A 38 -4.60 10.28 10.65
CA GLN A 38 -5.45 11.47 10.70
C GLN A 38 -6.67 11.30 9.80
N ARG A 39 -7.85 11.09 10.41
CA ARG A 39 -9.11 10.80 9.72
C ARG A 39 -8.95 9.71 8.64
N SER A 40 -8.94 10.12 7.38
CA SER A 40 -8.81 9.26 6.22
C SER A 40 -7.36 9.08 5.77
N HIS A 41 -6.42 9.93 6.16
CA HIS A 41 -5.02 9.83 5.73
C HIS A 41 -4.24 9.01 6.75
N HIS A 42 -3.56 7.98 6.27
CA HIS A 42 -2.68 7.14 7.06
C HIS A 42 -1.27 7.27 6.51
N THR A 43 -0.32 7.58 7.40
CA THR A 43 1.09 7.74 7.05
C THR A 43 1.84 6.49 7.48
N PHE A 44 2.64 5.97 6.57
CA PHE A 44 3.52 4.83 6.74
C PHE A 44 4.96 5.26 6.54
N GLU A 45 5.87 4.73 7.34
CA GLU A 45 7.30 5.05 7.31
C GLU A 45 8.12 3.75 7.40
N ASN A 46 9.22 3.62 6.65
CA ASN A 46 10.16 2.51 6.78
C ASN A 46 11.41 2.91 7.57
N ALA A 47 12.32 1.96 7.80
CA ALA A 47 13.58 2.20 8.52
C ALA A 47 14.53 3.18 7.81
N ASP A 48 14.43 3.29 6.48
CA ASP A 48 15.19 4.22 5.65
C ASP A 48 14.64 5.65 5.67
N GLY A 49 13.50 5.87 6.34
CA GLY A 49 12.83 7.18 6.43
C GLY A 49 11.96 7.53 5.22
N ASP A 50 11.69 6.58 4.31
CA ASP A 50 10.70 6.75 3.25
C ASP A 50 9.29 6.81 3.83
N VAL A 51 8.51 7.78 3.37
CA VAL A 51 7.15 8.02 3.86
C VAL A 51 6.13 7.83 2.74
N ILE A 52 5.10 7.02 3.00
CA ILE A 52 3.96 6.81 2.12
C ILE A 52 2.68 7.28 2.81
N VAL A 53 1.97 8.23 2.19
CA VAL A 53 0.65 8.69 2.67
C VAL A 53 -0.45 8.01 1.86
N VAL A 54 -1.28 7.23 2.55
CA VAL A 54 -2.38 6.46 1.96
C VAL A 54 -3.72 7.01 2.45
N PRO A 55 -4.53 7.62 1.57
CA PRO A 55 -5.87 8.03 1.92
C PRO A 55 -6.89 6.89 1.79
N LYS A 56 -7.73 6.79 2.80
CA LYS A 56 -8.83 5.87 2.98
C LYS A 56 -10.13 6.54 2.53
N LYS A 57 -10.61 6.18 1.34
CA LYS A 57 -11.90 6.59 0.79
C LYS A 57 -13.02 5.76 1.44
N ARG A 58 -14.10 6.43 1.86
CA ARG A 58 -15.33 5.81 2.43
C ARG A 58 -15.01 4.70 3.44
N GLY A 59 -14.03 4.94 4.30
CA GLY A 59 -13.74 4.07 5.44
C GLY A 59 -13.13 2.70 5.13
N ALA A 60 -12.77 2.35 3.88
CA ALA A 60 -12.14 1.03 3.64
C ALA A 60 -11.31 0.88 2.36
N LYS A 61 -11.30 1.86 1.44
CA LYS A 61 -10.76 1.65 0.09
C LYS A 61 -9.71 2.70 -0.29
N VAL A 62 -8.77 2.32 -1.14
CA VAL A 62 -7.69 3.17 -1.66
C VAL A 62 -7.81 3.22 -3.18
N LYS A 63 -7.75 4.42 -3.78
CA LYS A 63 -7.91 4.59 -5.24
C LYS A 63 -6.68 4.09 -6.00
N ARG A 64 -6.87 3.63 -7.25
CA ARG A 64 -5.82 3.23 -8.20
C ARG A 64 -4.62 4.18 -8.27
N THR A 65 -4.85 5.50 -8.21
CA THR A 65 -3.76 6.49 -8.25
C THR A 65 -2.72 6.23 -7.15
N TYR A 66 -3.17 5.90 -5.94
CA TYR A 66 -2.28 5.57 -4.83
C TYR A 66 -1.69 4.15 -4.95
N VAL A 67 -2.45 3.21 -5.53
CA VAL A 67 -1.93 1.87 -5.86
C VAL A 67 -0.72 1.98 -6.80
N LYS A 68 -0.80 2.82 -7.84
CA LYS A 68 0.32 3.09 -8.77
C LYS A 68 1.54 3.66 -8.04
N VAL A 69 1.32 4.59 -7.12
CA VAL A 69 2.40 5.17 -6.30
C VAL A 69 3.06 4.10 -5.44
N ILE A 70 2.27 3.24 -4.78
CA ILE A 70 2.78 2.14 -3.96
C ILE A 70 3.57 1.13 -4.81
N VAL A 71 3.03 0.72 -5.96
CA VAL A 71 3.70 -0.20 -6.90
C VAL A 71 5.08 0.34 -7.29
N LYS A 72 5.15 1.63 -7.65
CA LYS A 72 6.40 2.28 -8.05
C LYS A 72 7.38 2.43 -6.89
N GLN A 73 6.90 2.86 -5.71
CA GLN A 73 7.74 3.08 -4.53
C GLN A 73 8.38 1.76 -4.05
N LEU A 74 7.59 0.69 -4.03
CA LEU A 74 8.05 -0.64 -3.63
C LEU A 74 8.76 -1.42 -4.75
N LYS A 75 8.86 -0.83 -5.95
CA LYS A 75 9.41 -1.48 -7.16
C LYS A 75 8.85 -2.88 -7.40
N LEU A 76 7.54 -3.04 -7.25
CA LEU A 76 6.89 -4.37 -7.34
C LEU A 76 7.03 -5.04 -8.71
N GLU A 77 7.39 -4.28 -9.75
CA GLU A 77 7.63 -4.79 -11.11
C GLU A 77 8.93 -5.60 -11.21
N ASP A 78 9.86 -5.42 -10.27
CA ASP A 78 11.16 -6.10 -10.17
C ASP A 78 11.11 -7.30 -9.19
N TRP A 79 9.93 -7.62 -8.64
CA TRP A 79 9.73 -8.57 -7.53
C TRP A 79 9.32 -9.97 -7.98
#